data_AF-O50060-F1
#
_entry.id   AF-O50060-F1
#
_cell.length_a   1.000
_cell.length_b   1.000
_cell.length_c   1.000
_cell.angle_alpha   90.00
_cell.angle_beta   90.00
_cell.angle_gamma   90.00
#
_symmetry.space_group_name_H-M   'P 1'
#
loop_
_entity.id
_entity.type
_entity.pdbx_description
1 polymer ?
#
loop_
_entity_poly.entity_id
_entity_poly.type
_entity_poly.pdbx_seq_one_letter_code
_entity_poly.pdbx_strand_id
1 'polypeptide(L)'
;GMIHDGESRFSINGKPIHHFLGTSTFSEYTVVHSGQVAKINPKAPLDKVCIVSCGLSTGLGATLNVAKPKKGQSVAVFGLGAVGLAAAEGARIAGASRIIGVDLNSKRFEEAKKFGV
;
A
#
# COMPACT_ATOMS: atom_id res chain seq x y z
N GLY A 1 -18.80 -9.27 10.74
CA GLY A 1 -19.43 -8.30 9.84
C GLY A 1 -18.98 -6.91 10.23
N MET A 2 -19.90 -5.95 10.23
CA MET A 2 -19.64 -4.56 10.56
C MET A 2 -19.47 -4.36 12.06
N ILE A 3 -18.75 -3.30 12.48
CA ILE A 3 -18.56 -2.98 13.90
C ILE A 3 -19.89 -2.68 14.61
N HIS A 4 -20.85 -2.07 13.90
CA HIS A 4 -22.09 -1.58 14.49
C HIS A 4 -22.97 -2.69 15.09
N ASP A 5 -23.12 -3.81 14.38
CA ASP A 5 -24.07 -4.87 14.72
C ASP A 5 -23.50 -6.28 14.53
N GLY A 6 -22.23 -6.41 14.13
CA GLY A 6 -21.61 -7.70 13.81
C GLY A 6 -22.05 -8.31 12.48
N GLU A 7 -23.13 -7.83 11.89
CA GLU A 7 -23.77 -8.39 10.69
C GLU A 7 -23.02 -8.04 9.39
N SER A 8 -23.19 -8.87 8.36
CA SER A 8 -22.68 -8.52 7.02
C SER A 8 -23.59 -7.52 6.31
N ARG A 9 -23.07 -6.87 5.28
CA ARG A 9 -23.85 -6.08 4.31
C ARG A 9 -23.90 -6.74 2.92
N PHE A 10 -23.25 -7.89 2.78
CA PHE A 10 -23.27 -8.71 1.58
C PHE A 10 -24.03 -9.99 1.83
N SER A 11 -24.85 -10.40 0.87
CA SER A 11 -25.49 -11.71 0.87
C SER A 11 -25.70 -12.21 -0.57
N ILE A 12 -25.75 -13.52 -0.72
CA ILE A 12 -26.25 -14.18 -1.94
C ILE A 12 -27.33 -15.16 -1.49
N ASN A 13 -28.53 -15.04 -2.04
CA ASN A 13 -29.68 -15.89 -1.73
C ASN A 13 -29.96 -15.98 -0.21
N GLY A 14 -29.87 -14.85 0.50
CA GLY A 14 -30.07 -14.76 1.94
C GLY A 14 -28.93 -15.30 2.80
N LYS A 15 -27.85 -15.85 2.20
CA LYS A 15 -26.66 -16.30 2.93
C LYS A 15 -25.63 -15.18 3.02
N PRO A 16 -25.13 -14.83 4.22
CA PRO A 16 -24.19 -13.74 4.39
C PRO A 16 -22.84 -14.06 3.77
N ILE A 17 -22.23 -13.07 3.11
CA ILE A 17 -20.82 -13.11 2.66
C ILE A 17 -20.02 -12.20 3.57
N HIS A 18 -18.90 -12.66 4.11
CA HIS A 18 -18.14 -11.86 5.07
C HIS A 18 -17.45 -10.64 4.43
N HIS A 19 -17.35 -9.59 5.24
CA HIS A 19 -16.48 -8.45 4.94
C HIS A 19 -15.01 -8.82 5.15
N PHE A 20 -14.11 -8.19 4.40
CA PHE A 20 -12.66 -8.34 4.56
C PHE A 20 -12.03 -6.98 4.89
N LEU A 21 -11.26 -6.92 5.98
CA LEU A 21 -10.60 -5.72 6.51
C LEU A 21 -11.53 -4.49 6.67
N GLY A 22 -12.85 -4.71 6.77
CA GLY A 22 -13.85 -3.65 6.82
C GLY A 22 -13.98 -2.80 5.56
N THR A 23 -13.41 -3.24 4.42
CA THR A 23 -13.42 -2.49 3.15
C THR A 23 -14.11 -3.23 2.01
N SER A 24 -13.81 -4.51 1.81
CA SER A 24 -14.40 -5.37 0.77
C SER A 24 -14.53 -4.70 -0.60
N THR A 25 -13.41 -4.24 -1.16
CA THR A 25 -13.38 -3.40 -2.36
C THR A 25 -13.63 -4.15 -3.68
N PHE A 26 -13.80 -5.47 -3.66
CA PHE A 26 -14.11 -6.28 -4.83
C PHE A 26 -15.63 -6.46 -5.00
N SER A 27 -16.34 -5.34 -5.08
CA SER A 27 -17.78 -5.24 -5.32
C SER A 27 -18.06 -3.85 -5.90
N GLU A 28 -19.06 -3.71 -6.78
CA GLU A 28 -19.46 -2.41 -7.34
C GLU A 28 -19.90 -1.42 -6.24
N TYR A 29 -20.45 -1.94 -5.14
CA TYR A 29 -20.80 -1.19 -3.94
C TYR A 29 -20.32 -1.90 -2.68
N THR A 30 -19.93 -1.13 -1.67
CA THR A 30 -19.53 -1.63 -0.35
C THR A 30 -20.00 -0.68 0.74
N VAL A 31 -20.10 -1.18 1.97
CA VAL A 31 -20.43 -0.38 3.16
C VAL A 31 -19.22 -0.41 4.08
N VAL A 32 -18.73 0.77 4.46
CA VAL A 32 -17.49 0.93 5.22
C VAL A 32 -17.74 1.86 6.42
N HIS A 33 -17.07 1.60 7.53
CA HIS A 33 -17.09 2.53 8.67
C HIS A 33 -16.45 3.86 8.27
N SER A 34 -17.07 5.00 8.58
CA SER A 34 -16.61 6.33 8.12
C SER A 34 -15.17 6.64 8.52
N GLY A 35 -14.70 6.17 9.68
CA GLY A 35 -13.30 6.29 10.14
C GLY A 35 -12.27 5.57 9.26
N GLN A 36 -12.70 4.68 8.36
CA GLN A 36 -11.84 4.00 7.37
C GLN A 36 -11.96 4.61 5.96
N VAL A 37 -12.71 5.72 5.81
CA VAL A 37 -12.91 6.41 4.52
C VAL A 37 -12.21 7.76 4.55
N ALA A 38 -11.13 7.89 3.79
CA ALA A 38 -10.43 9.17 3.62
C ALA A 38 -11.01 9.92 2.41
N LYS A 39 -11.61 11.09 2.63
CA LYS A 39 -12.00 12.00 1.53
C LYS A 39 -10.74 12.57 0.88
N ILE A 40 -10.62 12.44 -0.44
CA ILE A 40 -9.46 12.90 -1.21
C ILE A 40 -9.83 14.03 -2.18
N ASN A 41 -8.82 14.56 -2.88
CA ASN A 41 -9.00 15.55 -3.93
C ASN A 41 -9.88 14.99 -5.07
N PRO A 42 -10.99 15.65 -5.44
CA PRO A 42 -11.90 15.16 -6.49
C PRO A 42 -11.28 15.15 -7.90
N LYS A 43 -10.15 15.85 -8.11
CA LYS A 43 -9.41 15.84 -9.37
C LYS A 43 -8.39 14.70 -9.47
N ALA A 44 -8.17 13.93 -8.39
CA ALA A 44 -7.21 12.83 -8.41
C ALA A 44 -7.76 11.65 -9.25
N PRO A 45 -6.99 11.10 -10.20
CA PRO A 45 -7.42 9.98 -11.02
C PRO A 45 -7.52 8.69 -10.17
N LEU A 46 -8.75 8.22 -9.93
CA LEU A 46 -9.02 7.08 -9.03
C LEU A 46 -8.38 5.76 -9.49
N ASP A 47 -8.18 5.59 -10.79
CA ASP A 47 -7.50 4.44 -11.39
C ASP A 47 -5.98 4.40 -11.08
N LYS A 48 -5.41 5.50 -10.60
CA LYS A 48 -4.00 5.59 -10.17
C LYS A 48 -3.87 5.60 -8.67
N VAL A 49 -4.64 6.45 -7.98
CA VAL A 49 -4.41 6.72 -6.55
C VAL A 49 -4.97 5.64 -5.63
N CYS A 50 -5.72 4.66 -6.15
CA CYS A 50 -6.25 3.56 -5.35
C CYS A 50 -5.15 2.76 -4.61
N ILE A 51 -3.95 2.62 -5.19
CA ILE A 51 -2.83 1.88 -4.59
C ILE A 51 -2.22 2.58 -3.35
N VAL A 52 -2.51 3.87 -3.17
CA VAL A 52 -2.06 4.66 -2.00
C VAL A 52 -2.76 4.19 -0.72
N SER A 53 -3.91 3.50 -0.82
CA SER A 53 -4.69 3.05 0.35
C SER A 53 -4.05 1.92 1.17
N CYS A 54 -3.04 1.23 0.64
CA CYS A 54 -2.41 0.10 1.30
C CYS A 54 -0.90 0.06 0.98
N GLY A 55 -0.47 -0.89 0.13
CA GLY A 55 0.93 -1.27 0.01
C GLY A 55 1.92 -0.15 -0.32
N LEU A 56 1.52 0.82 -1.17
CA LEU A 56 2.39 1.95 -1.50
C LEU A 56 2.67 2.81 -0.26
N SER A 57 1.63 3.27 0.43
CA SER A 57 1.80 4.12 1.61
C SER A 57 2.46 3.38 2.77
N THR A 58 2.23 2.07 2.91
CA THR A 58 2.92 1.24 3.91
C THR A 58 4.43 1.29 3.73
N GLY A 59 4.93 1.03 2.51
CA GLY A 59 6.36 1.03 2.22
C GLY A 59 6.96 2.43 2.31
N LEU A 60 6.30 3.40 1.70
CA LEU A 60 6.75 4.80 1.70
C LEU A 60 6.84 5.36 3.12
N GLY A 61 5.81 5.13 3.93
CA GLY A 61 5.75 5.53 5.34
C GLY A 61 6.78 4.78 6.20
N ALA A 62 7.02 3.50 5.95
CA ALA A 62 8.06 2.74 6.67
C ALA A 62 9.43 3.42 6.50
N THR A 63 9.76 3.90 5.30
CA THR A 63 11.03 4.60 5.09
C THR A 63 11.02 6.03 5.62
N LEU A 64 10.03 6.85 5.22
CA LEU A 64 10.04 8.28 5.51
C LEU A 64 9.65 8.63 6.96
N ASN A 65 8.76 7.85 7.56
CA ASN A 65 8.20 8.17 8.88
C ASN A 65 8.81 7.33 10.00
N VAL A 66 9.29 6.12 9.71
CA VAL A 66 9.86 5.20 10.72
C VAL A 66 11.38 5.15 10.62
N ALA A 67 11.93 4.67 9.49
CA ALA A 67 13.38 4.49 9.35
C ALA A 67 14.15 5.82 9.27
N LYS A 68 13.59 6.82 8.59
CA LYS A 68 14.14 8.18 8.44
C LYS A 68 15.62 8.20 8.02
N PRO A 69 16.00 7.52 6.90
CA PRO A 69 17.39 7.55 6.45
C PRO A 69 17.81 9.00 6.17
N LYS A 70 18.98 9.38 6.68
CA LYS A 70 19.59 10.67 6.41
C LYS A 70 20.13 10.66 4.97
N LYS A 71 20.15 11.85 4.36
CA LYS A 71 20.77 12.06 3.05
C LYS A 71 22.18 11.48 3.03
N GLY A 72 22.49 10.70 1.99
CA GLY A 72 23.78 10.04 1.81
C GLY A 72 23.92 8.67 2.47
N GLN A 73 22.98 8.22 3.32
CA GLN A 73 23.02 6.87 3.89
C GLN A 73 22.71 5.79 2.85
N SER A 74 23.10 4.55 3.16
CA SER A 74 22.72 3.37 2.39
C SER A 74 21.52 2.66 3.02
N VAL A 75 20.62 2.12 2.20
CA VAL A 75 19.41 1.40 2.63
C VAL A 75 19.37 0.03 1.95
N ALA A 76 19.03 -1.02 2.70
CA ALA A 76 18.72 -2.33 2.12
C ALA A 76 17.21 -2.61 2.22
N VAL A 77 16.61 -3.07 1.14
CA VAL A 77 15.18 -3.37 1.03
C VAL A 77 15.01 -4.86 0.74
N PHE A 78 14.42 -5.59 1.68
CA PHE A 78 14.15 -7.02 1.56
C PHE A 78 12.72 -7.26 1.05
N GLY A 79 12.62 -7.86 -0.14
CA GLY A 79 11.39 -8.04 -0.92
C GLY A 79 11.14 -6.89 -1.88
N LEU A 80 10.92 -7.18 -3.17
CA LEU A 80 10.70 -6.21 -4.24
C LEU A 80 9.28 -6.31 -4.83
N GLY A 81 8.29 -6.51 -3.95
CA GLY A 81 6.87 -6.32 -4.26
C GLY A 81 6.42 -4.86 -4.07
N ALA A 82 5.12 -4.59 -4.11
CA ALA A 82 4.58 -3.21 -4.02
C ALA A 82 5.08 -2.44 -2.79
N VAL A 83 5.09 -3.07 -1.60
CA VAL A 83 5.57 -2.44 -0.37
C VAL A 83 7.07 -2.15 -0.42
N GLY A 84 7.88 -3.10 -0.90
CA GLY A 84 9.32 -2.94 -1.00
C GLY A 84 9.74 -1.88 -2.00
N LEU A 85 9.11 -1.87 -3.18
CA LEU A 85 9.35 -0.83 -4.19
C LEU A 85 8.97 0.56 -3.68
N ALA A 86 7.88 0.67 -2.91
CA ALA A 86 7.52 1.94 -2.28
C ALA A 86 8.48 2.36 -1.14
N ALA A 87 9.05 1.40 -0.41
CA ALA A 87 10.09 1.66 0.58
C ALA A 87 11.39 2.14 -0.07
N ALA A 88 11.80 1.54 -1.21
CA ALA A 88 12.92 2.00 -2.02
C ALA A 88 12.68 3.43 -2.56
N GLU A 89 11.48 3.71 -3.05
CA GLU A 89 11.10 5.05 -3.49
C GLU A 89 11.16 6.06 -2.33
N GLY A 90 10.73 5.68 -1.13
CA GLY A 90 10.91 6.49 0.06
C GLY A 90 12.38 6.76 0.39
N ALA A 91 13.26 5.77 0.21
CA ALA A 91 14.70 5.95 0.43
C ALA A 91 15.32 6.89 -0.61
N ARG A 92 14.86 6.81 -1.86
CA ARG A 92 15.25 7.71 -2.95
C ARG A 92 14.82 9.14 -2.65
N ILE A 93 13.57 9.34 -2.23
CA ILE A 93 13.03 10.66 -1.81
C ILE A 93 13.82 11.23 -0.61
N ALA A 94 14.19 10.39 0.36
CA ALA A 94 15.00 10.79 1.51
C ALA A 94 16.47 11.11 1.15
N GLY A 95 16.90 10.82 -0.09
CA GLY A 95 18.24 11.11 -0.57
C GLY A 95 19.30 10.09 -0.15
N ALA A 96 18.92 8.82 0.01
CA ALA A 96 19.89 7.73 0.18
C ALA A 96 20.86 7.70 -1.01
N SER A 97 22.16 7.47 -0.76
CA SER A 97 23.18 7.40 -1.80
C SER A 97 23.24 6.03 -2.48
N ARG A 98 22.77 5.00 -1.78
CA ARG A 98 22.76 3.62 -2.25
C ARG A 98 21.54 2.91 -1.70
N ILE A 99 20.79 2.24 -2.56
CA ILE A 99 19.67 1.38 -2.18
C ILE A 99 20.02 -0.02 -2.67
N ILE A 100 19.85 -1.03 -1.84
CA ILE A 100 20.21 -2.42 -2.14
C ILE A 100 18.93 -3.24 -2.06
N GLY A 101 18.40 -3.64 -3.21
CA GLY A 101 17.22 -4.50 -3.30
C GLY A 101 17.60 -5.98 -3.18
N VAL A 102 16.89 -6.70 -2.32
CA VAL A 102 17.08 -8.14 -2.10
C VAL A 102 15.76 -8.85 -2.36
N ASP A 103 15.69 -9.68 -3.41
CA ASP A 103 14.53 -10.55 -3.69
C ASP A 103 15.05 -11.88 -4.27
N LEU A 104 14.32 -12.97 -4.03
CA LEU A 104 14.67 -14.28 -4.58
C LEU A 104 14.38 -14.38 -6.07
N ASN A 105 13.43 -13.59 -6.57
CA ASN A 105 13.04 -13.57 -7.98
C ASN A 105 13.79 -12.49 -8.73
N SER A 106 14.88 -12.88 -9.41
CA SER A 106 15.72 -11.98 -10.19
C SER A 106 14.99 -11.22 -11.30
N LYS A 107 13.84 -11.71 -11.77
CA LYS A 107 13.00 -11.02 -12.77
C LYS A 107 12.48 -9.66 -12.27
N ARG A 108 12.49 -9.41 -10.95
CA ARG A 108 12.04 -8.15 -10.34
C ARG A 108 13.11 -7.06 -10.32
N PHE A 109 14.38 -7.40 -10.52
CA PHE A 109 15.49 -6.47 -10.29
C PHE A 109 15.51 -5.32 -11.28
N GLU A 110 15.20 -5.58 -12.55
CA GLU A 110 15.26 -4.54 -13.57
C GLU A 110 14.17 -3.47 -13.35
N GLU A 111 12.96 -3.90 -12.98
CA GLU A 111 11.88 -2.97 -12.63
C GLU A 111 12.21 -2.17 -11.37
N ALA A 112 12.84 -2.81 -10.37
CA ALA A 112 13.18 -2.17 -9.10
C ALA A 112 14.12 -0.96 -9.23
N LYS A 113 15.01 -0.97 -10.23
CA LYS A 113 15.91 0.18 -10.51
C LYS A 113 15.15 1.47 -10.81
N LYS A 114 13.95 1.39 -11.39
CA LYS A 114 13.08 2.55 -11.63
C LYS A 114 12.60 3.22 -10.33
N PHE A 115 12.69 2.51 -9.20
CA PHE A 115 12.33 2.98 -7.87
C PHE A 115 13.57 3.32 -7.00
N GLY A 116 14.77 3.34 -7.60
CA GLY A 116 16.01 3.79 -6.96
C GLY A 116 16.93 2.69 -6.43
N VAL A 117 16.54 1.42 -6.55
CA VAL A 117 17.39 0.25 -6.23
C VAL A 117 18.64 0.18 -7.12
#